data_AF-V9GDS7-F1
#
_entry.id   AF-V9GDS7-F1
#
_cell.length_a   1.000
_cell.length_b   1.000
_cell.length_c   1.000
_cell.angle_alpha   90.00
_cell.angle_beta   90.00
_cell.angle_gamma   90.00
#
_symmetry.space_group_name_H-M   'P 1'
#
loop_
_entity.id
_entity.type
_entity.pdbx_description
1 polymer ?
#
loop_
_entity_poly.entity_id
_entity_poly.type
_entity_poly.pdbx_seq_one_letter_code
_entity_poly.pdbx_strand_id
1 'polypeptide(L)'
;MFAHYGVPVRSTCFGVVEIKGWNKYGGWRIGIRDLNNHYHYYAHLQGFDKGISLGDVVTPGQTLGWVGSSGYGKPGTSGKFPPHLHYGIYRDTGLTEWAFDPYPLLKRWETEEKRAKKKTRS
;
A
#
# COMPACT_ATOMS: atom_id res chain seq x y z
N MET A 1 8.50 1.75 5.45
CA MET A 1 9.37 0.57 5.21
C MET A 1 10.35 0.87 4.08
N PHE A 2 11.65 0.93 4.36
CA PHE A 2 12.67 1.11 3.31
C PHE A 2 12.79 -0.14 2.44
N ALA A 3 12.89 0.07 1.13
CA ALA A 3 13.06 -0.98 0.13
C ALA A 3 13.63 -0.37 -1.15
N HIS A 4 14.29 -1.18 -1.99
CA HIS A 4 14.79 -0.69 -3.27
C HIS A 4 13.64 -0.25 -4.20
N TYR A 5 13.96 0.62 -5.16
CA TYR A 5 13.06 0.95 -6.26
C TYR A 5 12.59 -0.31 -6.98
N GLY A 6 11.34 -0.31 -7.44
CA GLY A 6 10.81 -1.44 -8.20
C GLY A 6 10.42 -2.66 -7.38
N VAL A 7 10.58 -2.66 -6.05
CA VAL A 7 10.04 -3.74 -5.22
C VAL A 7 8.51 -3.72 -5.33
N PRO A 8 7.84 -4.87 -5.63
CA PRO A 8 6.40 -4.92 -5.74
C PRO A 8 5.70 -4.55 -4.43
N VAL A 9 4.72 -3.65 -4.51
CA VAL A 9 3.81 -3.31 -3.42
C VAL A 9 2.51 -4.06 -3.65
N ARG A 10 2.09 -4.86 -2.67
CA ARG A 10 0.93 -5.74 -2.77
C ARG A 10 -0.15 -5.33 -1.79
N SER A 11 -1.41 -5.58 -2.16
CA SER A 11 -2.54 -5.40 -1.26
C SER A 11 -2.40 -6.33 -0.07
N THR A 12 -2.68 -5.79 1.12
CA THR A 12 -2.68 -6.56 2.37
C THR A 12 -4.04 -7.15 2.71
N CYS A 13 -5.10 -6.75 1.99
CA CYS A 13 -6.48 -7.07 2.32
C CYS A 13 -7.33 -7.26 1.06
N PHE A 14 -8.53 -7.80 1.27
CA PHE A 14 -9.63 -7.64 0.33
C PHE A 14 -10.23 -6.26 0.52
N GLY A 15 -10.48 -5.54 -0.58
CA GLY A 15 -11.05 -4.20 -0.49
C GLY A 15 -11.29 -3.54 -1.83
N VAL A 16 -11.80 -2.31 -1.79
CA VAL A 16 -12.06 -1.48 -2.97
C VAL A 16 -11.05 -0.34 -3.03
N VAL A 17 -10.52 -0.06 -4.22
CA VAL A 17 -9.65 1.09 -4.46
C VAL A 17 -10.48 2.39 -4.38
N GLU A 18 -10.38 3.10 -3.26
CA GLU A 18 -11.09 4.36 -3.03
C GLU A 18 -10.34 5.56 -3.61
N ILE A 19 -9.00 5.51 -3.67
CA ILE A 19 -8.19 6.55 -4.29
C ILE A 19 -7.03 5.95 -5.07
N LYS A 20 -6.70 6.57 -6.19
CA LYS A 20 -5.48 6.31 -6.98
C LYS A 20 -5.04 7.63 -7.60
N GLY A 21 -3.78 8.01 -7.41
CA GLY A 21 -3.25 9.22 -8.06
C GLY A 21 -2.18 9.95 -7.26
N TRP A 22 -1.96 11.21 -7.62
CA TRP A 22 -0.93 12.06 -7.04
C TRP A 22 -1.46 12.87 -5.85
N ASN A 23 -0.66 13.01 -4.79
CA ASN A 23 -0.77 14.13 -3.85
C ASN A 23 0.62 14.74 -3.55
N LYS A 24 0.64 15.98 -3.06
CA LYS A 24 1.89 16.73 -2.83
C LYS A 24 2.86 16.01 -1.90
N TYR A 25 2.37 15.34 -0.86
CA TYR A 25 3.22 14.74 0.18
C TYR A 25 3.53 13.27 -0.09
N GLY A 26 2.51 12.45 -0.32
CA GLY A 26 2.61 11.02 -0.59
C GLY A 26 2.99 10.66 -2.03
N GLY A 27 3.03 11.63 -2.96
CA GLY A 27 3.32 11.38 -4.37
C GLY A 27 2.28 10.47 -5.01
N TRP A 28 2.71 9.45 -5.76
CA TRP A 28 1.82 8.41 -6.25
C TRP A 28 1.38 7.51 -5.11
N ARG A 29 0.08 7.51 -4.87
CA ARG A 29 -0.56 6.82 -3.75
C ARG A 29 -1.84 6.11 -4.15
N ILE A 30 -2.09 5.01 -3.48
CA ILE A 30 -3.33 4.23 -3.60
C ILE A 30 -3.90 4.00 -2.20
N GLY A 31 -5.22 4.11 -2.09
CA GLY A 31 -5.95 3.86 -0.85
C GLY A 31 -7.04 2.83 -1.08
N ILE A 32 -7.11 1.85 -0.19
CA ILE A 32 -8.01 0.70 -0.30
C ILE A 32 -8.85 0.61 0.97
N ARG A 33 -10.17 0.48 0.81
CA ARG A 33 -11.09 0.23 1.92
C ARG A 33 -11.37 -1.25 2.06
N ASP A 34 -11.07 -1.83 3.22
CA ASP A 34 -11.39 -3.22 3.52
C ASP A 34 -12.84 -3.41 3.97
N LEU A 35 -13.24 -4.67 4.11
CA LEU A 35 -14.58 -5.08 4.55
C LEU A 35 -14.92 -4.66 6.01
N ASN A 36 -13.92 -4.28 6.81
CA ASN A 36 -14.07 -3.86 8.21
C ASN A 36 -13.99 -2.33 8.37
N ASN A 37 -14.12 -1.59 7.26
CA ASN A 37 -14.01 -0.14 7.18
C ASN A 37 -12.60 0.41 7.51
N HIS A 38 -11.56 -0.42 7.44
CA HIS A 38 -10.18 0.05 7.50
C HIS A 38 -9.73 0.59 6.15
N TYR A 39 -9.05 1.71 6.20
CA TYR A 39 -8.45 2.38 5.07
C TYR A 39 -6.95 2.10 5.02
N HIS A 40 -6.54 1.32 4.05
CA HIS A 40 -5.16 0.94 3.80
C HIS A 40 -4.54 1.91 2.80
N TYR A 41 -3.57 2.70 3.26
CA TYR A 41 -2.91 3.75 2.50
C TYR A 41 -1.49 3.32 2.11
N TYR A 42 -1.19 3.39 0.81
CA TYR A 42 0.12 3.07 0.25
C TYR A 42 0.62 4.29 -0.53
N ALA A 43 1.80 4.79 -0.21
CA ALA A 43 2.36 6.00 -0.81
C ALA A 43 3.84 5.86 -1.19
N HIS A 44 4.32 6.89 -1.86
CA HIS A 44 5.66 7.01 -2.45
C HIS A 44 5.94 6.00 -3.56
N LEU A 45 4.90 5.57 -4.28
CA LEU A 45 5.05 4.61 -5.37
C LEU A 45 5.80 5.25 -6.56
N GLN A 46 6.57 4.47 -7.32
CA GLN A 46 7.10 4.95 -8.60
C GLN A 46 6.05 4.91 -9.72
N GLY A 47 5.01 4.09 -9.54
CA GLY A 47 3.92 3.88 -10.48
C GLY A 47 2.96 2.79 -10.00
N PHE A 48 1.84 2.65 -10.72
CA PHE A 48 0.79 1.67 -10.42
C PHE A 48 0.80 0.54 -11.42
N ASP A 49 0.32 -0.63 -11.00
CA ASP A 49 0.00 -1.71 -11.94
C ASP A 49 -1.07 -1.24 -12.94
N LYS A 50 -0.92 -1.65 -14.21
CA LYS A 50 -1.81 -1.22 -15.30
C LYS A 50 -3.22 -1.79 -15.16
N GLY A 51 -3.37 -2.93 -14.48
CA GLY A 51 -4.65 -3.59 -14.23
C GLY A 51 -5.39 -3.07 -13.01
N ILE A 52 -4.88 -2.04 -12.32
CA ILE A 52 -5.53 -1.45 -11.15
C ILE A 52 -6.16 -0.11 -11.52
N SER A 53 -7.43 0.08 -11.25
CA SER A 53 -8.21 1.30 -11.47
C SER A 53 -8.96 1.72 -10.21
N LEU A 54 -9.43 2.96 -10.22
CA LEU A 54 -10.32 3.46 -9.16
C LEU A 54 -11.62 2.65 -9.17
N GLY A 55 -12.07 2.20 -8.00
CA GLY A 55 -13.27 1.37 -7.86
C GLY A 55 -13.03 -0.14 -8.00
N ASP A 56 -11.83 -0.58 -8.40
CA ASP A 56 -11.54 -2.00 -8.53
C ASP A 56 -11.53 -2.71 -7.17
N VAL A 57 -12.01 -3.95 -7.17
CA VAL A 57 -11.83 -4.87 -6.04
C VAL A 57 -10.44 -5.47 -6.11
N VAL A 58 -9.70 -5.39 -5.01
CA VAL A 58 -8.39 -6.00 -4.86
C VAL A 58 -8.42 -7.15 -3.87
N THR A 59 -7.48 -8.07 -4.04
CA THR A 59 -7.31 -9.26 -3.19
C THR A 59 -5.95 -9.24 -2.49
N PRO A 60 -5.79 -9.88 -1.32
CA PRO A 60 -4.51 -9.97 -0.65
C PRO A 60 -3.43 -10.57 -1.56
N GLY A 61 -2.26 -9.93 -1.61
CA GLY A 61 -1.15 -10.33 -2.47
C GLY A 61 -1.21 -9.79 -3.91
N GLN A 62 -2.32 -9.19 -4.34
CA GLN A 62 -2.43 -8.55 -5.64
C GLN A 62 -1.48 -7.36 -5.74
N THR A 63 -0.73 -7.25 -6.84
CA THR A 63 0.21 -6.15 -7.05
C THR A 63 -0.54 -4.86 -7.33
N LEU A 64 -0.23 -3.82 -6.57
CA LEU A 64 -0.82 -2.48 -6.68
C LEU A 64 0.08 -1.53 -7.47
N GLY A 65 1.39 -1.77 -7.42
CA GLY A 65 2.42 -0.93 -8.00
C GLY A 65 3.78 -1.29 -7.46
N TRP A 66 4.70 -0.32 -7.45
CA TRP A 66 6.08 -0.56 -7.06
C TRP A 66 6.62 0.55 -6.17
N VAL A 67 7.52 0.19 -5.26
CA VAL A 67 8.23 1.11 -4.37
C VAL A 67 8.97 2.16 -5.19
N GLY A 68 8.87 3.40 -4.74
CA GLY A 68 9.59 4.53 -5.29
C GLY A 68 10.01 5.55 -4.23
N SER A 69 10.19 6.78 -4.67
CA SER A 69 10.53 7.94 -3.85
C SER A 69 9.72 9.17 -4.25
N SER A 70 8.51 8.94 -4.77
CA SER A 70 7.68 10.01 -5.32
C SER A 70 7.05 10.85 -4.20
N GLY A 71 7.03 12.18 -4.35
CA GLY A 71 6.34 13.09 -3.43
C GLY A 71 7.10 14.38 -3.16
N TYR A 72 6.60 15.13 -2.19
CA TYR A 72 7.13 16.41 -1.73
C TYR A 72 7.31 17.44 -2.85
N GLY A 73 6.34 17.54 -3.77
CA GLY A 73 6.42 18.47 -4.89
C GLY A 73 5.26 18.42 -5.88
N LYS A 74 5.50 18.94 -7.08
CA LYS A 74 4.56 18.88 -8.21
C LYS A 74 4.39 17.43 -8.70
N PRO A 75 3.29 17.08 -9.40
CA PRO A 75 3.10 15.76 -10.00
C PRO A 75 4.35 15.23 -10.69
N GLY A 76 4.78 14.02 -10.32
CA GLY A 76 5.97 13.36 -10.85
C GLY A 76 7.28 13.64 -10.10
N THR A 77 7.28 14.49 -9.07
CA THR A 77 8.47 14.72 -8.23
C THR A 77 8.95 13.42 -7.61
N SER A 78 10.24 13.09 -7.75
CA SER A 78 10.86 11.91 -7.16
C SER A 78 12.29 12.20 -6.71
N GLY A 79 12.88 11.30 -5.90
CA GLY A 79 14.29 11.37 -5.50
C GLY A 79 14.61 12.31 -4.35
N LYS A 80 13.61 12.89 -3.67
CA LYS A 80 13.80 13.80 -2.52
C LYS A 80 14.16 13.09 -1.21
N PHE A 81 14.02 11.78 -1.17
CA PHE A 81 14.26 10.93 -0.01
C PHE A 81 14.55 9.49 -0.48
N PRO A 82 15.16 8.64 0.35
CA PRO A 82 15.46 7.26 -0.03
C PRO A 82 14.17 6.46 -0.34
N PRO A 83 14.23 5.49 -1.26
CA PRO A 83 13.06 4.74 -1.67
C PRO A 83 12.47 3.95 -0.50
N HIS A 84 11.17 4.06 -0.33
CA HIS A 84 10.44 3.36 0.73
C HIS A 84 8.95 3.29 0.41
N LEU A 85 8.29 2.27 0.97
CA LEU A 85 6.84 2.22 1.06
C LEU A 85 6.40 2.95 2.33
N HIS A 86 5.60 4.01 2.19
CA HIS A 86 4.80 4.51 3.31
C HIS A 86 3.48 3.74 3.32
N TYR A 87 3.27 2.96 4.38
CA TYR A 87 2.07 2.16 4.58
C TYR A 87 1.41 2.59 5.89
N GLY A 88 0.13 2.96 5.82
CA GLY A 88 -0.68 3.34 6.96
C GLY A 88 -2.03 2.64 6.92
N ILE A 89 -2.61 2.38 8.09
CA ILE A 89 -3.98 1.92 8.20
C ILE A 89 -4.73 2.89 9.09
N TYR A 90 -5.84 3.42 8.57
CA TYR A 90 -6.69 4.36 9.24
C TYR A 90 -8.05 3.71 9.43
N ARG A 91 -8.71 3.97 10.56
CA ARG A 91 -10.09 3.55 10.75
C ARG A 91 -10.93 4.80 10.93
N ASP A 92 -11.94 4.93 10.09
CA ASP A 92 -12.92 5.99 10.19
C ASP A 92 -14.17 5.45 10.88
N THR A 93 -14.60 6.12 11.94
CA THR A 93 -15.83 5.80 12.70
C THR A 93 -16.95 6.81 12.45
N GLY A 94 -16.74 7.77 11.55
CA GLY A 94 -17.63 8.91 11.32
C GLY A 94 -17.48 10.06 12.32
N LEU A 95 -16.71 9.87 13.40
CA LEU A 95 -16.43 10.88 14.43
C LEU A 95 -14.94 11.18 14.57
N THR A 96 -14.08 10.19 14.30
CA THR A 96 -12.62 10.29 14.39
C THR A 96 -11.95 9.35 13.38
N GLU A 97 -10.96 9.87 12.66
CA GLU A 97 -9.96 9.06 11.96
C GLU A 97 -8.80 8.80 12.93
N TRP A 98 -8.49 7.53 13.20
CA TRP A 98 -7.30 7.17 13.97
C TRP A 98 -6.42 6.21 13.17
N ALA A 99 -5.14 6.55 13.08
CA ALA A 99 -4.10 5.65 12.61
C ALA A 99 -3.79 4.66 13.73
N PHE A 100 -3.78 3.36 13.43
CA PHE A 100 -3.30 2.34 14.37
C PHE A 100 -2.00 1.73 13.86
N ASP A 101 -1.15 1.28 14.78
CA ASP A 101 0.15 0.69 14.44
C ASP A 101 -0.05 -0.57 13.56
N PRO A 102 0.41 -0.55 12.29
CA PRO A 102 0.27 -1.70 11.41
C PRO A 102 1.26 -2.82 11.72
N TYR A 103 2.27 -2.60 12.58
CA TYR A 103 3.37 -3.53 12.82
C TYR A 103 2.94 -4.95 13.25
N PRO A 104 1.95 -5.14 14.14
CA PRO A 104 1.48 -6.48 14.49
C PRO A 104 0.89 -7.25 13.29
N LEU A 105 0.22 -6.55 12.36
CA LEU A 105 -0.32 -7.15 11.15
C LEU A 105 0.79 -7.51 10.16
N LEU A 106 1.79 -6.63 9.99
CA LEU A 106 2.95 -6.91 9.15
C LEU A 106 3.67 -8.20 9.57
N LYS A 107 3.87 -8.40 10.87
CA LYS A 107 4.53 -9.60 11.40
C LYS A 107 3.70 -10.88 11.20
N ARG A 108 2.37 -10.75 11.25
CA ARG A 108 1.45 -11.86 10.95
C ARG A 108 1.55 -12.25 9.47
N TRP A 109 1.47 -11.29 8.55
CA TRP A 109 1.56 -11.56 7.11
C TRP A 109 2.91 -12.15 6.70
N GLU A 110 4.02 -11.69 7.29
CA GLU A 110 5.35 -12.29 7.07
C GLU A 110 5.37 -13.78 7.46
N THR A 111 4.72 -14.12 8.57
CA THR A 111 4.63 -15.51 9.06
C THR A 111 3.77 -16.37 8.15
N GLU A 112 2.63 -15.84 7.69
CA GLU A 112 1.73 -16.51 6.75
C GLU A 112 2.41 -16.76 5.40
N GLU A 113 3.14 -15.78 4.86
CA GLU A 113 3.88 -15.94 3.61
C GLU A 113 4.99 -17.00 3.74
N LYS A 114 5.74 -17.00 4.85
CA LYS A 114 6.75 -18.03 5.14
C LYS A 114 6.14 -19.43 5.17
N ARG A 115 4.95 -19.59 5.75
CA ARG A 115 4.22 -20.87 5.80
C ARG A 115 3.76 -21.31 4.42
N ALA A 116 3.20 -20.40 3.62
CA ALA A 116 2.77 -20.69 2.25
C ALA A 116 3.93 -21.18 1.39
N LYS A 117 5.09 -20.48 1.42
CA LYS A 117 6.29 -20.86 0.66
C LYS A 117 6.83 -22.25 1.03
N LYS A 118 6.71 -22.67 2.30
CA LYS A 118 7.09 -24.03 2.72
C LYS A 118 6.18 -25.09 2.13
N LYS A 119 4.86 -24.82 2.10
CA LYS A 119 3.84 -25.75 1.61
C LYS A 119 3.88 -25.95 0.09
N THR A 120 4.35 -24.97 -0.68
CA THR A 120 4.51 -25.07 -2.14
C THR A 120 5.81 -25.78 -2.55
N ARG A 121 6.77 -25.95 -1.64
CA ARG A 121 8.06 -26.62 -1.87
C ARG A 121 8.10 -28.08 -1.43
N SER A 122 7.02 -28.55 -0.81
CA SER A 122 6.78 -29.94 -0.37
C SER A 122 5.75 -30.58 -1.28
#